data_AF-A0A0F8YMF7-F1
#
_entry.id   AF-A0A0F8YMF7-F1
#
_cell.length_a   1.000
_cell.length_b   1.000
_cell.length_c   1.000
_cell.angle_alpha   90.00
_cell.angle_beta   90.00
_cell.angle_gamma   90.00
#
_symmetry.space_group_name_H-M   'P 1'
#
loop_
_entity.id
_entity.type
_entity.pdbx_description
1 polymer ?
#
loop_
_entity_poly.entity_id
_entity_poly.type
_entity_poly.pdbx_seq_one_letter_code
_entity_poly.pdbx_strand_id
1 'polypeptide(L)'
;MVRICLIISFISFFMFSETKSQVVLQRCDRTNLWTGSNSLSVDNGDKKEGIASIKFTGSGTIWFAKVFSQVYTGVDETGYLSMWLYVSDPAAFSGSGQIEISSSGEPDTDEYSWDISTLDLTAGWNELVLPISSATKSGSPDLNAINFFRVVQSLSESITAKLDDIRLQKTASPEPSDDPLDIRPVDFHTLDGKVMFGYQGWFLHPDDGSVFAKWKHWGGTMSSPEELTVDMFPDFREYEADELYPTGGFTYKDGRTAKVYSAYTKKTVIRHMKWLRDYGLDGVFLQRFVSSVTGDEKLRRSRDTVTVNVMEGCEKYGRTFVNMWDISGFTPGKM
;
A
#
# COMPACT_ATOMS: atom_id res chain seq x y z
N MET A 1 18.38 4.93 46.96
CA MET A 1 17.82 3.58 46.96
C MET A 1 16.87 3.49 45.76
N VAL A 2 17.32 2.82 44.68
CA VAL A 2 16.59 2.04 43.64
C VAL A 2 15.29 2.68 43.08
N ARG A 3 15.09 2.92 41.78
CA ARG A 3 15.19 1.98 40.65
C ARG A 3 15.45 2.71 39.32
N ILE A 4 16.57 2.38 38.70
CA ILE A 4 16.79 2.53 37.25
C ILE A 4 15.92 1.47 36.59
N CYS A 5 14.90 1.89 35.83
CA CYS A 5 14.17 1.01 34.94
C CYS A 5 15.02 0.84 33.68
N LEU A 6 15.79 -0.25 33.62
CA LEU A 6 16.44 -0.69 32.40
C LEU A 6 15.32 -1.12 31.43
N ILE A 7 14.97 -0.26 30.47
CA ILE A 7 14.27 -0.72 29.27
C ILE A 7 15.34 -1.36 28.41
N ILE A 8 15.48 -2.68 28.54
CA ILE A 8 16.24 -3.49 27.60
C ILE A 8 15.44 -3.45 26.30
N SER A 9 15.81 -2.53 25.40
CA SER A 9 15.40 -2.61 24.01
C SER A 9 16.13 -3.80 23.41
N PHE A 10 15.51 -4.98 23.44
CA PHE A 10 15.86 -6.04 22.53
C PHE A 10 15.48 -5.55 21.14
N ILE A 11 16.40 -4.83 20.49
CA ILE A 11 16.46 -4.82 19.04
C ILE A 11 16.93 -6.22 18.67
N SER A 12 15.98 -7.16 18.64
CA SER A 12 16.15 -8.35 17.82
C SER A 12 16.22 -7.83 16.40
N PHE A 13 17.44 -7.72 15.88
CA PHE A 13 17.69 -7.73 14.45
C PHE A 13 17.17 -9.07 13.95
N PHE A 14 15.87 -9.13 13.67
CA PHE A 14 15.36 -10.16 12.79
C PHE A 14 15.92 -9.83 11.42
N MET A 15 17.11 -10.35 11.14
CA MET A 15 17.47 -10.72 9.78
C MET A 15 16.46 -11.80 9.36
N PHE A 16 15.28 -11.38 8.87
CA PHE A 16 14.48 -12.24 8.02
C PHE A 16 15.24 -12.36 6.69
N SER A 17 16.24 -13.23 6.68
CA SER A 17 16.88 -13.75 5.46
C SER A 17 16.14 -15.00 5.00
N GLU A 18 14.82 -15.00 5.09
CA GLU A 18 14.01 -15.91 4.30
C GLU A 18 13.67 -15.13 3.04
N THR A 19 14.44 -15.39 1.97
CA THR A 19 14.13 -14.79 0.67
C THR A 19 12.78 -15.35 0.24
N LYS A 20 11.72 -14.53 0.36
CA LYS A 20 10.34 -14.92 0.02
C LYS A 20 10.34 -15.71 -1.30
N SER A 21 9.59 -16.81 -1.33
CA SER A 21 9.46 -17.66 -2.52
C SER A 21 8.74 -16.95 -3.67
N GLN A 22 7.99 -15.89 -3.35
CA GLN A 22 7.23 -15.05 -4.27
C GLN A 22 7.10 -13.61 -3.75
N VAL A 23 6.84 -12.67 -4.66
CA VAL A 23 6.52 -11.28 -4.38
C VAL A 23 5.35 -10.83 -5.26
N VAL A 24 4.42 -10.09 -4.70
CA VAL A 24 3.32 -9.49 -5.46
C VAL A 24 3.79 -8.17 -6.04
N LEU A 25 3.69 -8.02 -7.37
CA LEU A 25 3.94 -6.75 -8.05
C LEU A 25 2.68 -5.87 -7.99
N GLN A 26 1.54 -6.41 -8.38
CA GLN A 26 0.25 -5.69 -8.36
C GLN A 26 -0.90 -6.67 -8.13
N ARG A 27 -1.78 -6.36 -7.17
CA ARG A 27 -3.02 -7.13 -6.94
C ARG A 27 -4.12 -6.84 -7.95
N CYS A 28 -4.03 -5.74 -8.69
CA CYS A 28 -5.06 -5.34 -9.64
C CYS A 28 -6.48 -5.10 -9.04
N ASP A 29 -6.57 -4.88 -7.72
CA ASP A 29 -7.85 -4.57 -7.05
C ASP A 29 -8.41 -3.16 -7.34
N ARG A 30 -7.59 -2.27 -7.90
CA ARG A 30 -7.90 -0.85 -8.07
C ARG A 30 -7.25 -0.31 -9.32
N THR A 31 -7.90 0.67 -9.94
CA THR A 31 -7.44 1.32 -11.18
C THR A 31 -6.42 2.45 -10.96
N ASN A 32 -6.02 2.73 -9.72
CA ASN A 32 -5.12 3.86 -9.47
C ASN A 32 -3.79 3.68 -10.21
N LEU A 33 -3.39 4.71 -10.95
CA LEU A 33 -2.17 4.76 -11.77
C LEU A 33 -2.10 3.72 -12.89
N TRP A 34 -3.16 2.93 -13.10
CA TRP A 34 -3.29 2.10 -14.29
C TRP A 34 -3.74 2.96 -15.46
N THR A 35 -3.13 2.73 -16.61
CA THR A 35 -3.46 3.37 -17.88
C THR A 35 -3.74 2.31 -18.94
N GLY A 36 -4.44 2.71 -20.00
CA GLY A 36 -4.77 1.86 -21.13
C GLY A 36 -5.36 2.68 -22.26
N SER A 37 -5.53 2.07 -23.44
CA SER A 37 -6.20 2.69 -24.58
C SER A 37 -7.69 2.97 -24.30
N ASN A 38 -8.27 2.29 -23.31
CA ASN A 38 -9.66 2.45 -22.88
C ASN A 38 -9.74 2.81 -21.39
N SER A 39 -10.88 3.35 -20.99
CA SER A 39 -11.20 3.56 -19.57
C SER A 39 -11.18 2.25 -18.79
N LEU A 40 -10.41 2.22 -17.72
CA LEU A 40 -10.30 1.07 -16.83
C LEU A 40 -11.31 1.17 -15.68
N SER A 41 -11.87 0.03 -15.29
CA SER A 41 -12.77 -0.11 -14.14
C SER A 41 -12.38 -1.30 -13.26
N VAL A 42 -12.98 -1.41 -12.07
CA VAL A 42 -12.81 -2.56 -11.17
C VAL A 42 -14.02 -3.49 -11.25
N ASP A 43 -13.79 -4.79 -11.19
CA ASP A 43 -14.83 -5.82 -11.10
C ASP A 43 -14.67 -6.60 -9.78
N ASN A 44 -15.61 -6.39 -8.86
CA ASN A 44 -15.58 -7.05 -7.54
C ASN A 44 -16.18 -8.46 -7.56
N GLY A 45 -16.93 -8.81 -8.60
CA GLY A 45 -17.69 -10.06 -8.69
C GLY A 45 -16.98 -11.15 -9.48
N ASP A 46 -16.24 -10.76 -10.53
CA ASP A 46 -15.53 -11.69 -11.40
C ASP A 46 -14.03 -11.35 -11.42
N LYS A 47 -13.30 -12.09 -10.57
CA LYS A 47 -11.90 -11.98 -10.19
C LYS A 47 -11.36 -13.37 -9.80
N LYS A 48 -10.05 -13.49 -9.65
CA LYS A 48 -9.37 -14.72 -9.22
C LYS A 48 -8.82 -14.62 -7.82
N GLU A 49 -8.25 -13.48 -7.46
CA GLU A 49 -7.62 -13.26 -6.16
C GLU A 49 -8.07 -11.91 -5.57
N GLY A 50 -7.73 -11.66 -4.31
CA GLY A 50 -8.00 -10.37 -3.67
C GLY A 50 -9.50 -10.00 -3.61
N ILE A 51 -9.79 -8.71 -3.82
CA ILE A 51 -11.15 -8.14 -3.69
C ILE A 51 -11.75 -7.70 -5.02
N ALA A 52 -10.94 -7.46 -6.06
CA ALA A 52 -11.39 -7.10 -7.39
C ALA A 52 -10.35 -7.46 -8.47
N SER A 53 -10.77 -7.47 -9.73
CA SER A 53 -9.86 -7.41 -10.89
C SER A 53 -9.96 -6.06 -11.58
N ILE A 54 -8.91 -5.65 -12.32
CA ILE A 54 -9.04 -4.50 -13.24
C ILE A 54 -9.58 -4.99 -14.58
N LYS A 55 -10.41 -4.17 -15.22
CA LYS A 55 -11.11 -4.50 -16.45
C LYS A 55 -11.10 -3.34 -17.43
N PHE A 56 -11.04 -3.66 -18.73
CA PHE A 56 -11.55 -2.77 -19.77
C PHE A 56 -12.50 -3.52 -20.71
N THR A 57 -13.34 -2.77 -21.40
CA THR A 57 -14.09 -3.25 -22.58
C THR A 57 -13.88 -2.25 -23.70
N GLY A 58 -13.34 -2.69 -24.83
CA GLY A 58 -13.00 -1.82 -25.95
C GLY A 58 -11.99 -2.47 -26.91
N SER A 59 -11.40 -1.65 -27.77
CA SER A 59 -10.37 -2.03 -28.75
C SER A 59 -9.11 -1.17 -28.59
N GLY A 60 -8.11 -1.30 -29.47
CA GLY A 60 -6.84 -0.59 -29.34
C GLY A 60 -5.70 -1.54 -29.00
N THR A 61 -4.62 -1.02 -28.41
CA THR A 61 -3.37 -1.79 -28.26
C THR A 61 -2.94 -1.96 -26.82
N ILE A 62 -2.94 -0.90 -26.00
CA ILE A 62 -2.49 -0.97 -24.61
C ILE A 62 -3.69 -1.38 -23.76
N TRP A 63 -3.64 -2.60 -23.23
CA TRP A 63 -4.72 -3.12 -22.40
C TRP A 63 -4.59 -2.62 -20.97
N PHE A 64 -3.40 -2.81 -20.40
CA PHE A 64 -3.07 -2.41 -19.03
C PHE A 64 -1.61 -1.97 -18.99
N ALA A 65 -1.32 -0.80 -18.46
CA ALA A 65 0.04 -0.35 -18.20
C ALA A 65 0.11 0.36 -16.85
N LYS A 66 1.22 0.22 -16.14
CA LYS A 66 1.41 0.88 -14.86
C LYS A 66 2.88 1.07 -14.51
N VAL A 67 3.20 2.28 -14.09
CA VAL A 67 4.42 2.60 -13.34
C VAL A 67 4.10 2.50 -11.85
N PHE A 68 4.98 1.87 -11.08
CA PHE A 68 4.85 1.72 -9.63
C PHE A 68 6.20 1.88 -8.93
N SER A 69 6.18 1.94 -7.60
CA SER A 69 7.41 2.01 -6.82
C SER A 69 8.26 0.76 -7.03
N GLN A 70 9.58 0.93 -7.14
CA GLN A 70 10.52 -0.18 -7.30
C GLN A 70 10.29 -1.29 -6.27
N VAL A 71 10.25 -2.53 -6.76
CA VAL A 71 10.07 -3.74 -5.94
C VAL A 71 11.37 -4.54 -5.93
N TYR A 72 11.87 -4.83 -4.72
CA TYR A 72 12.91 -5.83 -4.53
C TYR A 72 12.28 -7.21 -4.54
N THR A 73 12.57 -8.00 -5.57
CA THR A 73 11.83 -9.23 -5.84
C THR A 73 12.49 -10.47 -5.27
N GLY A 74 13.82 -10.49 -5.16
CA GLY A 74 14.57 -11.66 -4.72
C GLY A 74 14.48 -12.86 -5.65
N VAL A 75 13.97 -12.68 -6.88
CA VAL A 75 14.02 -13.68 -7.96
C VAL A 75 15.19 -13.41 -8.90
N ASP A 76 15.68 -14.47 -9.54
CA ASP A 76 16.64 -14.41 -10.64
C ASP A 76 15.98 -14.92 -11.95
N GLU A 77 16.77 -15.05 -13.01
CA GLU A 77 16.27 -15.47 -14.33
C GLU A 77 15.73 -16.91 -14.38
N THR A 78 15.90 -17.71 -13.32
CA THR A 78 15.27 -19.03 -13.19
C THR A 78 13.83 -18.97 -12.67
N GLY A 79 13.40 -17.79 -12.22
CA GLY A 79 12.06 -17.55 -11.72
C GLY A 79 10.99 -17.38 -12.82
N TYR A 80 9.81 -16.95 -12.39
CA TYR A 80 8.61 -16.87 -13.20
C TYR A 80 7.86 -15.57 -12.90
N LEU A 81 7.25 -14.98 -13.93
CA LEU A 81 6.18 -13.99 -13.82
C LEU A 81 4.85 -14.72 -13.87
N SER A 82 3.99 -14.55 -12.87
CA SER A 82 2.65 -15.14 -12.86
C SER A 82 1.56 -14.08 -12.79
N MET A 83 0.42 -14.36 -13.42
CA MET A 83 -0.78 -13.52 -13.35
C MET A 83 -2.02 -14.27 -13.83
N TRP A 84 -3.19 -13.71 -13.57
CA TRP A 84 -4.44 -14.10 -14.22
C TRP A 84 -4.83 -13.09 -15.29
N LEU A 85 -5.07 -13.58 -16.50
CA LEU A 85 -5.53 -12.76 -17.63
C LEU A 85 -6.85 -13.30 -18.17
N TYR A 86 -7.92 -12.52 -18.05
CA TYR A 86 -9.18 -12.79 -18.71
C TYR A 86 -9.18 -12.19 -20.11
N VAL A 87 -9.65 -12.96 -21.10
CA VAL A 87 -9.88 -12.49 -22.47
C VAL A 87 -11.25 -12.97 -22.92
N SER A 88 -12.14 -12.09 -23.35
CA SER A 88 -13.48 -12.53 -23.80
C SER A 88 -13.44 -13.25 -25.15
N ASP A 89 -12.54 -12.83 -26.04
CA ASP A 89 -12.41 -13.39 -27.38
C ASP A 89 -10.97 -13.24 -27.92
N PRO A 90 -10.13 -14.29 -27.82
CA PRO A 90 -8.78 -14.28 -28.40
C PRO A 90 -8.75 -14.20 -29.93
N ALA A 91 -9.84 -14.53 -30.64
CA ALA A 91 -9.88 -14.46 -32.10
C ALA A 91 -9.80 -13.02 -32.63
N ALA A 92 -10.09 -12.02 -31.77
CA ALA A 92 -9.97 -10.61 -32.09
C ALA A 92 -8.52 -10.08 -32.04
N PHE A 93 -7.52 -10.92 -31.72
CA PHE A 93 -6.13 -10.50 -31.70
C PHE A 93 -5.62 -10.26 -33.12
N SER A 94 -4.86 -9.18 -33.28
CA SER A 94 -4.24 -8.80 -34.54
C SER A 94 -2.83 -8.27 -34.30
N GLY A 95 -1.93 -8.46 -35.27
CA GLY A 95 -0.54 -8.02 -35.13
C GLY A 95 0.21 -8.68 -33.97
N SER A 96 1.32 -8.08 -33.56
CA SER A 96 2.12 -8.54 -32.41
C SER A 96 1.55 -7.99 -31.09
N GLY A 97 1.73 -8.76 -30.02
CA GLY A 97 1.42 -8.33 -28.66
C GLY A 97 2.38 -8.94 -27.65
N GLN A 98 2.55 -8.24 -26.53
CA GLN A 98 3.53 -8.57 -25.50
C GLN A 98 2.96 -8.36 -24.10
N ILE A 99 3.47 -9.16 -23.17
CA ILE A 99 3.43 -8.90 -21.73
C ILE A 99 4.84 -8.47 -21.33
N GLU A 100 4.96 -7.42 -20.53
CA GLU A 100 6.24 -6.77 -20.23
C GLU A 100 6.38 -6.45 -18.75
N ILE A 101 7.61 -6.60 -18.24
CA ILE A 101 8.07 -5.99 -16.99
C ILE A 101 9.38 -5.25 -17.23
N SER A 102 9.57 -4.11 -16.56
CA SER A 102 10.80 -3.31 -16.68
C SER A 102 11.26 -2.76 -15.33
N SER A 103 12.56 -2.49 -15.24
CA SER A 103 13.20 -1.75 -14.14
C SER A 103 13.49 -0.27 -14.47
N SER A 104 13.17 0.19 -15.67
CA SER A 104 13.43 1.58 -16.10
C SER A 104 12.30 2.56 -15.75
N GLY A 105 11.12 2.05 -15.41
CA GLY A 105 9.88 2.81 -15.22
C GLY A 105 9.09 3.03 -16.51
N GLU A 106 9.59 2.59 -17.65
CA GLU A 106 9.00 2.77 -18.98
C GLU A 106 9.09 1.45 -19.79
N PRO A 107 8.26 1.26 -20.81
CA PRO A 107 8.35 0.10 -21.69
C PRO A 107 9.59 0.16 -22.60
N ASP A 108 9.93 -0.97 -23.22
CA ASP A 108 10.93 -1.12 -24.29
C ASP A 108 12.38 -0.81 -23.86
N THR A 109 12.60 -0.53 -22.57
CA THR A 109 13.91 -0.19 -21.97
C THR A 109 14.13 -0.99 -20.70
N ASP A 110 15.28 -1.66 -20.59
CA ASP A 110 15.65 -2.54 -19.46
C ASP A 110 14.47 -3.44 -19.06
N GLU A 111 14.06 -4.31 -19.98
CA GLU A 111 12.82 -5.10 -19.87
C GLU A 111 12.96 -6.59 -20.19
N TYR A 112 12.01 -7.35 -19.66
CA TYR A 112 11.68 -8.70 -20.07
C TYR A 112 10.28 -8.70 -20.72
N SER A 113 10.15 -9.31 -21.90
CA SER A 113 8.89 -9.39 -22.63
C SER A 113 8.56 -10.79 -23.16
N TRP A 114 7.28 -11.15 -23.16
CA TRP A 114 6.76 -12.42 -23.67
C TRP A 114 5.73 -12.18 -24.77
N ASP A 115 5.86 -12.89 -25.89
CA ASP A 115 4.96 -12.78 -27.04
C ASP A 115 3.61 -13.47 -26.72
N ILE A 116 2.53 -12.70 -26.73
CA ILE A 116 1.18 -13.18 -26.41
C ILE A 116 0.72 -14.27 -27.38
N SER A 117 1.18 -14.25 -28.63
CA SER A 117 0.81 -15.26 -29.64
C SER A 117 1.29 -16.67 -29.29
N THR A 118 2.26 -16.79 -28.36
CA THR A 118 2.82 -18.07 -27.91
C THR A 118 2.15 -18.63 -26.65
N LEU A 119 1.17 -17.90 -26.08
CA LEU A 119 0.58 -18.23 -24.78
C LEU A 119 -0.69 -19.09 -24.85
N ASP A 120 -1.14 -19.46 -26.06
CA ASP A 120 -2.32 -20.31 -26.30
C ASP A 120 -3.58 -19.86 -25.52
N LEU A 121 -3.83 -18.55 -25.47
CA LEU A 121 -4.93 -17.97 -24.68
C LEU A 121 -6.30 -18.45 -25.16
N THR A 122 -7.15 -18.80 -24.20
CA THR A 122 -8.55 -19.19 -24.43
C THR A 122 -9.53 -18.12 -23.94
N ALA A 123 -10.75 -18.16 -24.47
CA ALA A 123 -11.82 -17.29 -23.98
C ALA A 123 -12.14 -17.62 -22.51
N GLY A 124 -12.10 -16.61 -21.65
CA GLY A 124 -12.22 -16.75 -20.20
C GLY A 124 -10.94 -16.36 -19.47
N TRP A 125 -10.83 -16.82 -18.23
CA TRP A 125 -9.64 -16.63 -17.39
C TRP A 125 -8.54 -17.63 -17.74
N ASN A 126 -7.33 -17.12 -17.96
CA ASN A 126 -6.13 -17.90 -18.19
C ASN A 126 -5.17 -17.65 -17.02
N GLU A 127 -4.68 -18.72 -16.40
CA GLU A 127 -3.57 -18.65 -15.45
C GLU A 127 -2.27 -18.66 -16.25
N LEU A 128 -1.51 -17.59 -16.16
CA LEU A 128 -0.23 -17.47 -16.86
C LEU A 128 0.89 -17.64 -15.85
N VAL A 129 1.81 -18.55 -16.16
CA VAL A 129 3.08 -18.72 -15.44
C VAL A 129 4.18 -18.71 -16.49
N LEU A 130 4.85 -17.57 -16.61
CA LEU A 130 5.79 -17.26 -17.66
C LEU A 130 7.23 -17.38 -17.12
N PRO A 131 8.03 -18.36 -17.57
CA PRO A 131 9.44 -18.43 -17.18
C PRO A 131 10.18 -17.16 -17.59
N ILE A 132 10.94 -16.56 -16.68
CA ILE A 132 11.76 -15.38 -17.00
C ILE A 132 12.82 -15.75 -18.04
N SER A 133 13.35 -16.97 -17.96
CA SER A 133 14.28 -17.52 -18.94
C SER A 133 13.73 -17.62 -20.37
N SER A 134 12.41 -17.57 -20.58
CA SER A 134 11.80 -17.59 -21.91
C SER A 134 11.47 -16.20 -22.45
N ALA A 135 11.69 -15.15 -21.66
CA ALA A 135 11.43 -13.78 -22.08
C ALA A 135 12.46 -13.32 -23.12
N THR A 136 12.03 -12.48 -24.04
CA THR A 136 12.95 -11.60 -24.77
C THR A 136 13.49 -10.57 -23.81
N LYS A 137 14.81 -10.37 -23.80
CA LYS A 137 15.49 -9.41 -22.93
C LYS A 137 15.99 -8.23 -23.74
N SER A 138 15.60 -7.01 -23.36
CA SER A 138 16.09 -5.77 -23.94
C SER A 138 16.83 -4.94 -22.88
N GLY A 139 18.02 -4.43 -23.20
CA GLY A 139 18.84 -3.67 -22.26
C GLY A 139 19.40 -4.53 -21.12
N SER A 140 19.43 -3.98 -19.91
CA SER A 140 19.96 -4.60 -18.68
C SER A 140 18.92 -4.54 -17.54
N PRO A 141 17.74 -5.18 -17.68
CA PRO A 141 16.72 -5.22 -16.63
C PRO A 141 17.27 -5.78 -15.33
N ASP A 142 16.99 -5.09 -14.22
CA ASP A 142 17.27 -5.56 -12.87
C ASP A 142 16.00 -6.11 -12.23
N LEU A 143 15.96 -7.44 -12.06
CA LEU A 143 14.85 -8.14 -11.42
C LEU A 143 14.63 -7.68 -9.97
N ASN A 144 15.63 -7.14 -9.29
CA ASN A 144 15.48 -6.56 -7.94
C ASN A 144 15.05 -5.09 -7.95
N ALA A 145 14.71 -4.56 -9.12
CA ALA A 145 14.33 -3.18 -9.31
C ALA A 145 13.10 -2.99 -10.24
N ILE A 146 12.26 -4.00 -10.37
CA ILE A 146 11.06 -3.93 -11.24
C ILE A 146 10.12 -2.82 -10.73
N ASN A 147 9.70 -1.95 -11.64
CA ASN A 147 8.89 -0.76 -11.36
C ASN A 147 7.86 -0.45 -12.47
N PHE A 148 7.76 -1.30 -13.49
CA PHE A 148 6.84 -1.13 -14.60
C PHE A 148 6.25 -2.48 -15.05
N PHE A 149 5.01 -2.45 -15.52
CA PHE A 149 4.32 -3.58 -16.13
C PHE A 149 3.41 -3.11 -17.27
N ARG A 150 3.32 -3.89 -18.36
CA ARG A 150 2.38 -3.65 -19.47
C ARG A 150 1.86 -4.95 -20.08
N VAL A 151 0.59 -4.93 -20.49
CA VAL A 151 0.00 -5.86 -21.48
C VAL A 151 -0.39 -5.02 -22.70
N VAL A 152 0.17 -5.37 -23.85
CA VAL A 152 -0.09 -4.72 -25.13
C VAL A 152 -0.45 -5.78 -26.17
N GLN A 153 -1.58 -5.63 -26.84
CA GLN A 153 -2.01 -6.52 -27.92
C GLN A 153 -2.99 -5.76 -28.80
N SER A 154 -2.69 -5.66 -30.10
CA SER A 154 -3.61 -4.99 -31.03
C SER A 154 -4.86 -5.84 -31.25
N LEU A 155 -6.00 -5.17 -31.37
CA LEU A 155 -7.31 -5.79 -31.48
C LEU A 155 -8.01 -5.37 -32.78
N SER A 156 -8.55 -6.34 -33.53
CA SER A 156 -9.40 -6.07 -34.69
C SER A 156 -10.83 -5.67 -34.30
N GLU A 157 -11.25 -6.03 -33.09
CA GLU A 157 -12.62 -5.82 -32.58
C GLU A 157 -12.60 -5.40 -31.10
N SER A 158 -13.76 -5.05 -30.55
CA SER A 158 -13.88 -4.79 -29.12
C SER A 158 -13.92 -6.09 -28.33
N ILE A 159 -13.06 -6.23 -27.33
CA ILE A 159 -13.11 -7.33 -26.36
C ILE A 159 -13.34 -6.80 -24.95
N THR A 160 -13.62 -7.70 -24.01
CA THR A 160 -13.37 -7.47 -22.59
C THR A 160 -12.11 -8.21 -22.18
N ALA A 161 -11.18 -7.50 -21.55
CA ALA A 161 -10.06 -8.13 -20.86
C ALA A 161 -10.06 -7.74 -19.38
N LYS A 162 -9.50 -8.63 -18.55
CA LYS A 162 -9.28 -8.38 -17.13
C LYS A 162 -7.91 -8.86 -16.72
N LEU A 163 -7.31 -8.18 -15.75
CA LEU A 163 -6.02 -8.56 -15.20
C LEU A 163 -6.15 -8.68 -13.69
N ASP A 164 -5.54 -9.73 -13.15
CA ASP A 164 -5.55 -10.00 -11.72
C ASP A 164 -4.21 -10.58 -11.24
N ASP A 165 -3.83 -10.19 -10.04
CA ASP A 165 -2.75 -10.77 -9.22
C ASP A 165 -1.41 -11.09 -9.92
N ILE A 166 -0.64 -10.05 -10.22
CA ILE A 166 0.68 -10.14 -10.85
C ILE A 166 1.75 -10.41 -9.79
N ARG A 167 2.53 -11.47 -9.97
CA ARG A 167 3.61 -11.87 -9.05
C ARG A 167 4.89 -12.23 -9.78
N LEU A 168 6.01 -12.12 -9.07
CA LEU A 168 7.27 -12.78 -9.43
C LEU A 168 7.57 -13.87 -8.40
N GLN A 169 7.95 -15.05 -8.86
CA GLN A 169 8.12 -16.23 -8.01
C GLN A 169 9.29 -17.12 -8.45
N LYS A 170 9.85 -17.87 -7.51
CA LYS A 170 11.02 -18.75 -7.76
C LYS A 170 10.64 -20.09 -8.40
N THR A 171 9.39 -20.51 -8.30
CA THR A 171 8.90 -21.82 -8.76
C THR A 171 7.74 -21.67 -9.74
N ALA A 172 7.54 -22.64 -10.63
CA ALA A 172 6.43 -22.60 -11.60
C ALA A 172 5.06 -22.73 -10.94
N SER A 173 4.98 -23.44 -9.81
CA SER A 173 3.75 -23.48 -9.03
C SER A 173 3.68 -22.23 -8.16
N PRO A 174 2.64 -21.39 -8.32
CA PRO A 174 2.35 -20.36 -7.34
C PRO A 174 1.99 -21.07 -6.03
N GLU A 175 2.86 -20.96 -5.04
CA GLU A 175 2.51 -21.36 -3.68
C GLU A 175 1.34 -20.48 -3.21
N PRO A 176 0.41 -21.00 -2.39
CA PRO A 176 -0.52 -20.16 -1.66
C PRO A 176 0.27 -19.02 -1.02
N SER A 177 -0.26 -17.81 -1.09
CA SER A 177 0.41 -16.64 -0.57
C SER A 177 0.60 -16.74 0.95
N ASP A 178 1.73 -17.31 1.37
CA ASP A 178 2.30 -17.06 2.69
C ASP A 178 2.93 -15.66 2.77
N ASP A 179 2.79 -14.85 1.71
CA ASP A 179 3.14 -13.45 1.76
C ASP A 179 2.36 -12.81 2.93
N PRO A 180 3.04 -12.24 3.95
CA PRO A 180 2.38 -11.41 4.94
C PRO A 180 1.66 -10.20 4.32
N LEU A 181 1.84 -9.91 3.03
CA LEU A 181 1.11 -8.92 2.23
C LEU A 181 -0.08 -9.53 1.46
N ASP A 182 -0.43 -10.79 1.70
CA ASP A 182 -1.73 -11.30 1.31
C ASP A 182 -2.81 -10.54 2.06
N ILE A 183 -3.68 -9.87 1.31
CA ILE A 183 -4.78 -9.10 1.88
C ILE A 183 -5.83 -10.11 2.31
N ARG A 184 -5.54 -10.80 3.41
CA ARG A 184 -6.44 -11.78 3.99
C ARG A 184 -7.68 -11.04 4.47
N PRO A 185 -8.88 -11.55 4.18
CA PRO A 185 -10.08 -11.11 4.85
C PRO A 185 -9.87 -11.23 6.37
N VAL A 186 -10.06 -10.12 7.08
CA VAL A 186 -9.92 -10.11 8.54
C VAL A 186 -11.20 -10.67 9.14
N ASP A 187 -11.10 -11.76 9.90
CA ASP A 187 -12.24 -12.21 10.73
C ASP A 187 -12.51 -11.18 11.82
N PHE A 188 -13.69 -10.55 11.81
CA PHE A 188 -14.07 -9.51 12.77
C PHE A 188 -14.62 -10.06 14.09
N HIS A 189 -14.76 -11.39 14.24
CA HIS A 189 -15.35 -12.03 15.42
C HIS A 189 -14.35 -12.47 16.49
N THR A 190 -13.05 -12.45 16.20
CA THR A 190 -11.99 -12.83 17.16
C THR A 190 -10.79 -11.88 17.11
N LEU A 191 -9.92 -11.93 18.12
CA LEU A 191 -8.57 -11.36 18.08
C LEU A 191 -7.49 -12.43 17.93
N ASP A 192 -7.86 -13.71 17.96
CA ASP A 192 -6.93 -14.83 17.90
C ASP A 192 -6.14 -14.81 16.59
N GLY A 193 -4.83 -14.95 16.69
CA GLY A 193 -3.91 -14.98 15.55
C GLY A 193 -3.72 -13.64 14.83
N LYS A 194 -4.27 -12.52 15.35
CA LYS A 194 -4.16 -11.21 14.70
C LYS A 194 -2.90 -10.44 15.06
N VAL A 195 -2.33 -9.78 14.07
CA VAL A 195 -1.26 -8.78 14.25
C VAL A 195 -1.88 -7.39 14.25
N MET A 196 -1.90 -6.78 15.43
CA MET A 196 -2.53 -5.49 15.69
C MET A 196 -1.48 -4.42 15.97
N PHE A 197 -1.59 -3.26 15.33
CA PHE A 197 -0.65 -2.15 15.54
C PHE A 197 -1.15 -1.18 16.60
N GLY A 198 -0.26 -0.68 17.47
CA GLY A 198 -0.61 0.42 18.38
C GLY A 198 -0.75 1.72 17.60
N TYR A 199 -1.93 2.36 17.63
CA TYR A 199 -2.20 3.59 16.89
C TYR A 199 -2.67 4.71 17.81
N GLN A 200 -1.85 5.75 17.95
CA GLN A 200 -2.17 6.88 18.81
C GLN A 200 -2.95 7.96 18.08
N GLY A 201 -2.53 8.38 16.88
CA GLY A 201 -3.20 9.44 16.12
C GLY A 201 -3.22 10.80 16.83
N TRP A 202 -2.21 11.11 17.64
CA TRP A 202 -2.23 12.25 18.57
C TRP A 202 -1.51 13.51 18.08
N PHE A 203 -0.92 13.47 16.88
CA PHE A 203 -0.22 14.58 16.27
C PHE A 203 -1.21 15.59 15.68
N LEU A 204 -1.13 16.86 16.10
CA LEU A 204 -2.05 17.92 15.64
C LEU A 204 -1.28 19.18 15.24
N HIS A 205 -1.86 19.94 14.32
CA HIS A 205 -1.33 21.19 13.78
C HIS A 205 -2.33 22.34 14.02
N PRO A 206 -1.90 23.58 14.33
CA PRO A 206 -2.83 24.70 14.56
C PRO A 206 -3.83 24.96 13.43
N ASP A 207 -3.37 24.80 12.18
CA ASP A 207 -4.16 25.07 10.98
C ASP A 207 -4.85 23.83 10.38
N ASP A 208 -4.95 22.72 11.13
CA ASP A 208 -5.57 21.48 10.61
C ASP A 208 -7.11 21.54 10.51
N GLY A 209 -7.72 22.65 10.89
CA GLY A 209 -9.17 22.84 10.91
C GLY A 209 -9.85 22.23 12.12
N SER A 210 -9.10 21.65 13.06
CA SER A 210 -9.64 21.20 14.34
C SER A 210 -9.90 22.35 15.28
N VAL A 211 -10.91 22.21 16.15
CA VAL A 211 -11.23 23.22 17.17
C VAL A 211 -10.13 23.37 18.24
N PHE A 212 -9.19 22.41 18.31
CA PHE A 212 -8.05 22.46 19.22
C PHE A 212 -7.04 23.54 18.80
N ALA A 213 -6.82 23.72 17.49
CA ALA A 213 -6.04 24.80 16.89
C ALA A 213 -4.67 25.07 17.58
N LYS A 214 -3.97 23.99 17.97
CA LYS A 214 -2.67 24.04 18.64
C LYS A 214 -1.80 22.88 18.18
N TRP A 215 -0.49 23.07 18.28
CA TRP A 215 0.50 22.00 18.16
C TRP A 215 0.28 20.93 19.23
N LYS A 216 0.42 19.65 18.83
CA LYS A 216 0.42 18.52 19.77
C LYS A 216 1.35 17.42 19.26
N HIS A 217 2.18 16.89 20.16
CA HIS A 217 3.11 15.76 19.95
C HIS A 217 4.22 15.95 18.89
N TRP A 218 4.19 17.01 18.08
CA TRP A 218 5.31 17.40 17.23
C TRP A 218 6.39 18.18 17.99
N GLY A 219 5.96 19.14 18.82
CA GLY A 219 6.81 20.12 19.49
C GLY A 219 5.98 21.32 19.98
N GLY A 220 6.66 22.41 20.36
CA GLY A 220 6.04 23.65 20.84
C GLY A 220 5.44 24.49 19.70
N THR A 221 6.27 25.28 19.04
CA THR A 221 5.94 26.04 17.81
C THR A 221 6.58 25.44 16.57
N MET A 222 7.46 24.45 16.72
CA MET A 222 8.21 23.82 15.64
C MET A 222 9.04 24.85 14.86
N SER A 223 9.61 25.81 15.58
CA SER A 223 10.41 26.89 15.00
C SER A 223 11.85 26.48 14.73
N SER A 224 12.33 25.40 15.34
CA SER A 224 13.65 24.82 15.10
C SER A 224 13.66 23.29 15.32
N PRO A 225 14.70 22.58 14.86
CA PRO A 225 14.82 21.12 15.06
C PRO A 225 14.85 20.71 16.55
N GLU A 226 15.32 21.58 17.45
CA GLU A 226 15.45 21.30 18.88
C GLU A 226 14.10 21.18 19.61
N GLU A 227 13.01 21.63 18.98
CA GLU A 227 11.66 21.50 19.53
C GLU A 227 10.99 20.16 19.19
N LEU A 228 11.59 19.34 18.31
CA LEU A 228 11.05 18.05 17.92
C LEU A 228 10.95 17.12 19.13
N THR A 229 9.76 16.57 19.37
CA THR A 229 9.54 15.56 20.41
C THR A 229 9.50 14.13 19.86
N VAL A 230 9.96 13.93 18.63
CA VAL A 230 10.01 12.64 17.94
C VAL A 230 11.44 12.21 17.69
N ASP A 231 11.74 10.93 17.88
CA ASP A 231 13.07 10.36 17.60
C ASP A 231 13.34 10.23 16.09
N MET A 232 12.28 10.02 15.31
CA MET A 232 12.33 9.84 13.85
C MET A 232 11.36 10.79 13.18
N PHE A 233 11.87 11.55 12.21
CA PHE A 233 11.04 12.41 11.38
C PHE A 233 10.39 11.58 10.26
N PRO A 234 9.07 11.72 10.02
CA PRO A 234 8.39 10.86 9.04
C PRO A 234 8.86 11.11 7.61
N ASP A 235 8.77 10.05 6.81
CA ASP A 235 8.89 10.15 5.36
C ASP A 235 7.55 10.53 4.73
N PHE A 236 7.54 11.62 3.96
CA PHE A 236 6.34 12.19 3.38
C PHE A 236 6.16 11.86 1.88
N ARG A 237 6.94 10.95 1.31
CA ARG A 237 6.86 10.59 -0.13
C ARG A 237 5.47 10.13 -0.61
N GLU A 238 4.66 9.54 0.26
CA GLU A 238 3.29 9.08 -0.06
C GLU A 238 2.18 10.09 0.31
N TYR A 239 2.54 11.26 0.85
CA TYR A 239 1.59 12.29 1.27
C TYR A 239 1.41 13.34 0.18
N GLU A 240 0.17 13.79 0.03
CA GLU A 240 -0.16 14.85 -0.91
C GLU A 240 -0.07 16.23 -0.24
N ALA A 241 0.04 17.28 -1.06
CA ALA A 241 0.27 18.64 -0.57
C ALA A 241 -0.85 19.18 0.36
N ASP A 242 -2.07 18.70 0.21
CA ASP A 242 -3.26 19.07 1.00
C ASP A 242 -3.30 18.42 2.40
N GLU A 243 -2.30 17.60 2.74
CA GLU A 243 -2.20 16.90 4.02
C GLU A 243 -1.02 17.35 4.88
N LEU A 244 -0.18 18.21 4.30
CA LEU A 244 1.09 18.61 4.86
C LEU A 244 1.05 20.09 5.24
N TYR A 245 1.27 20.36 6.53
CA TYR A 245 1.27 21.68 7.11
C TYR A 245 2.70 22.15 7.35
N PRO A 246 3.01 23.43 7.06
CA PRO A 246 4.34 23.98 7.30
C PRO A 246 4.64 24.04 8.80
N THR A 247 5.88 23.73 9.18
CA THR A 247 6.36 24.00 10.53
C THR A 247 6.58 25.50 10.76
N GLY A 248 6.65 25.93 12.02
CA GLY A 248 6.78 27.34 12.40
C GLY A 248 8.14 27.99 12.14
N GLY A 249 9.10 27.27 11.54
CA GLY A 249 10.45 27.79 11.27
C GLY A 249 11.50 26.71 11.00
N PHE A 250 11.20 25.44 11.25
CA PHE A 250 12.10 24.33 10.93
C PHE A 250 12.29 24.19 9.41
N THR A 251 13.53 24.25 8.94
CA THR A 251 13.90 24.12 7.52
C THR A 251 14.89 22.98 7.30
N TYR A 252 14.84 22.39 6.10
CA TYR A 252 15.88 21.49 5.61
C TYR A 252 17.16 22.26 5.26
N LYS A 253 18.26 21.53 5.05
CA LYS A 253 19.56 22.11 4.65
C LYS A 253 19.49 22.92 3.36
N ASP A 254 18.53 22.62 2.49
CA ASP A 254 18.31 23.32 1.21
C ASP A 254 17.41 24.57 1.34
N GLY A 255 17.00 24.94 2.57
CA GLY A 255 16.20 26.12 2.86
C GLY A 255 14.69 25.91 2.73
N ARG A 256 14.20 24.75 2.27
CA ARG A 256 12.77 24.46 2.24
C ARG A 256 12.22 24.29 3.66
N THR A 257 11.05 24.86 3.93
CA THR A 257 10.33 24.65 5.19
C THR A 257 9.93 23.18 5.33
N ALA A 258 10.30 22.56 6.46
CA ALA A 258 9.85 21.23 6.80
C ALA A 258 8.33 21.25 7.03
N LYS A 259 7.66 20.18 6.61
CA LYS A 259 6.22 20.01 6.79
C LYS A 259 5.93 18.78 7.64
N VAL A 260 4.76 18.76 8.26
CA VAL A 260 4.25 17.63 9.03
C VAL A 260 2.79 17.38 8.70
N TYR A 261 2.29 16.19 9.02
CA TYR A 261 0.87 15.88 8.91
C TYR A 261 0.10 16.24 10.20
N SER A 262 -1.24 16.31 10.10
CA SER A 262 -2.12 16.24 11.27
C SER A 262 -2.96 14.97 11.25
N ALA A 263 -3.08 14.30 12.40
CA ALA A 263 -3.96 13.14 12.56
C ALA A 263 -5.45 13.54 12.52
N TYR A 264 -5.78 14.84 12.58
CA TYR A 264 -7.13 15.32 12.33
C TYR A 264 -7.51 15.24 10.83
N THR A 265 -6.54 15.31 9.93
CA THR A 265 -6.75 15.24 8.49
C THR A 265 -7.20 13.84 8.07
N LYS A 266 -8.47 13.72 7.63
CA LYS A 266 -9.09 12.44 7.28
C LYS A 266 -8.30 11.64 6.24
N LYS A 267 -7.84 12.30 5.18
CA LYS A 267 -7.06 11.67 4.10
C LYS A 267 -5.80 10.98 4.65
N THR A 268 -5.18 11.58 5.67
CA THR A 268 -3.98 11.04 6.31
C THR A 268 -4.28 9.79 7.11
N VAL A 269 -5.30 9.82 7.95
CA VAL A 269 -5.69 8.65 8.75
C VAL A 269 -6.15 7.50 7.86
N ILE A 270 -6.92 7.78 6.81
CA ILE A 270 -7.34 6.78 5.83
C ILE A 270 -6.11 6.15 5.14
N ARG A 271 -5.07 6.93 4.81
CA ARG A 271 -3.81 6.37 4.29
C ARG A 271 -3.12 5.46 5.30
N HIS A 272 -3.07 5.82 6.58
CA HIS A 272 -2.48 4.93 7.59
C HIS A 272 -3.22 3.59 7.63
N MET A 273 -4.55 3.57 7.49
CA MET A 273 -5.33 2.33 7.42
C MET A 273 -5.12 1.57 6.09
N LYS A 274 -4.87 2.29 4.98
CA LYS A 274 -4.41 1.69 3.72
C LYS A 274 -3.11 0.93 3.94
N TRP A 275 -2.15 1.52 4.66
CA TRP A 275 -0.88 0.84 4.97
C TRP A 275 -1.09 -0.41 5.80
N LEU A 276 -2.00 -0.43 6.77
CA LEU A 276 -2.32 -1.67 7.49
C LEU A 276 -2.71 -2.78 6.52
N ARG A 277 -3.58 -2.48 5.55
CA ARG A 277 -3.96 -3.43 4.51
C ARG A 277 -2.77 -3.82 3.62
N ASP A 278 -2.03 -2.84 3.13
CA ASP A 278 -0.95 -3.05 2.17
C ASP A 278 0.21 -3.84 2.78
N TYR A 279 0.44 -3.69 4.09
CA TYR A 279 1.41 -4.44 4.87
C TYR A 279 0.82 -5.68 5.57
N GLY A 280 -0.42 -6.05 5.23
CA GLY A 280 -1.16 -7.22 5.75
C GLY A 280 -1.28 -7.30 7.26
N LEU A 281 -1.37 -6.14 7.93
CA LEU A 281 -1.77 -6.03 9.32
C LEU A 281 -3.29 -6.16 9.43
N ASP A 282 -3.76 -6.82 10.49
CA ASP A 282 -5.19 -7.06 10.70
C ASP A 282 -5.94 -5.78 11.09
N GLY A 283 -5.27 -4.90 11.83
CA GLY A 283 -5.93 -3.74 12.41
C GLY A 283 -5.10 -2.95 13.39
N VAL A 284 -5.78 -2.08 14.14
CA VAL A 284 -5.15 -1.21 15.13
C VAL A 284 -5.80 -1.29 16.51
N PHE A 285 -4.96 -1.20 17.53
CA PHE A 285 -5.35 -0.74 18.86
C PHE A 285 -5.30 0.79 18.87
N LEU A 286 -6.46 1.43 18.68
CA LEU A 286 -6.59 2.87 18.76
C LEU A 286 -6.52 3.32 20.22
N GLN A 287 -5.43 4.01 20.59
CA GLN A 287 -5.21 4.46 21.95
C GLN A 287 -6.09 5.68 22.29
N ARG A 288 -6.89 5.54 23.34
CA ARG A 288 -7.74 6.58 23.94
C ARG A 288 -7.25 6.83 25.36
N PHE A 289 -6.98 8.08 25.71
CA PHE A 289 -6.48 8.44 27.04
C PHE A 289 -7.59 9.03 27.88
N VAL A 290 -7.79 8.53 29.10
CA VAL A 290 -8.81 9.10 30.00
C VAL A 290 -8.55 10.59 30.26
N SER A 291 -7.29 10.99 30.43
CA SER A 291 -6.88 12.39 30.60
C SER A 291 -7.24 13.30 29.41
N SER A 292 -7.32 12.76 28.20
CA SER A 292 -7.77 13.50 27.01
C SER A 292 -9.28 13.65 26.94
N VAL A 293 -10.02 12.77 27.63
CA VAL A 293 -11.49 12.81 27.68
C VAL A 293 -11.99 13.71 28.80
N THR A 294 -11.37 13.65 29.98
CA THR A 294 -11.77 14.43 31.16
C THR A 294 -11.06 15.79 31.24
N GLY A 295 -10.16 16.09 30.30
CA GLY A 295 -9.33 17.29 30.28
C GLY A 295 -9.90 18.39 29.41
N ASP A 296 -9.21 18.69 28.30
CA ASP A 296 -9.58 19.75 27.36
C ASP A 296 -10.65 19.25 26.38
N GLU A 297 -11.84 19.88 26.41
CA GLU A 297 -12.97 19.53 25.54
C GLU A 297 -12.62 19.65 24.04
N LYS A 298 -11.81 20.65 23.66
CA LYS A 298 -11.41 20.83 22.26
C LYS A 298 -10.51 19.69 21.81
N LEU A 299 -9.56 19.28 22.66
CA LEU A 299 -8.70 18.12 22.39
C LEU A 299 -9.54 16.84 22.29
N ARG A 300 -10.47 16.64 23.22
CA ARG A 300 -11.40 15.50 23.20
C ARG A 300 -12.15 15.42 21.88
N ARG A 301 -12.73 16.53 21.41
CA ARG A 301 -13.44 16.61 20.13
C ARG A 301 -12.53 16.31 18.94
N SER A 302 -11.32 16.85 18.90
CA SER A 302 -10.35 16.51 17.85
C SER A 302 -10.02 15.02 17.84
N ARG A 303 -9.82 14.40 19.00
CA ARG A 303 -9.54 12.96 19.16
C ARG A 303 -10.73 12.08 18.76
N ASP A 304 -11.97 12.53 19.00
CA ASP A 304 -13.17 11.86 18.51
C ASP A 304 -13.22 11.88 16.98
N THR A 305 -12.89 13.00 16.34
CA THR A 305 -12.78 13.04 14.86
C THR A 305 -11.72 12.07 14.33
N VAL A 306 -10.55 12.00 14.97
CA VAL A 306 -9.53 10.99 14.60
C VAL A 306 -10.07 9.57 14.71
N THR A 307 -10.88 9.30 15.74
CA THR A 307 -11.52 7.99 15.95
C THR A 307 -12.46 7.65 14.79
N VAL A 308 -13.33 8.58 14.38
CA VAL A 308 -14.21 8.41 13.23
C VAL A 308 -13.43 8.15 11.94
N ASN A 309 -12.33 8.88 11.72
CA ASN A 309 -11.48 8.66 10.55
C ASN A 309 -10.81 7.27 10.55
N VAL A 310 -10.41 6.74 11.71
CA VAL A 310 -9.88 5.38 11.85
C VAL A 310 -10.97 4.35 11.52
N MET A 311 -12.17 4.52 12.07
CA MET A 311 -13.31 3.63 11.78
C MET A 311 -13.56 3.54 10.27
N GLU A 312 -13.68 4.70 9.62
CA GLU A 312 -13.94 4.76 8.18
C GLU A 312 -12.78 4.18 7.35
N GLY A 313 -11.53 4.43 7.76
CA GLY A 313 -10.37 3.84 7.10
C GLY A 313 -10.34 2.32 7.22
N CYS A 314 -10.62 1.79 8.41
CA CYS A 314 -10.74 0.36 8.67
C CYS A 314 -11.84 -0.29 7.84
N GLU A 315 -13.04 0.30 7.81
CA GLU A 315 -14.15 -0.13 6.95
C GLU A 315 -13.75 -0.14 5.46
N LYS A 316 -13.12 0.94 4.98
CA LYS A 316 -12.72 1.09 3.58
C LYS A 316 -11.65 0.10 3.12
N TYR A 317 -10.80 -0.37 4.02
CA TYR A 317 -9.67 -1.24 3.71
C TYR A 317 -9.80 -2.65 4.30
N GLY A 318 -10.97 -3.00 4.84
CA GLY A 318 -11.24 -4.31 5.43
C GLY A 318 -10.29 -4.65 6.57
N ARG A 319 -10.00 -3.66 7.43
CA ARG A 319 -9.17 -3.81 8.64
C ARG A 319 -10.05 -3.68 9.87
N THR A 320 -9.59 -4.21 11.00
CA THR A 320 -10.27 -4.05 12.29
C THR A 320 -9.68 -2.92 13.13
N PHE A 321 -10.44 -2.43 14.10
CA PHE A 321 -9.91 -1.56 15.14
C PHE A 321 -10.48 -1.95 16.50
N VAL A 322 -9.70 -1.72 17.54
CA VAL A 322 -10.11 -1.88 18.94
C VAL A 322 -9.77 -0.59 19.68
N ASN A 323 -10.71 -0.05 20.45
CA ASN A 323 -10.41 1.05 21.35
C ASN A 323 -9.60 0.53 22.56
N MET A 324 -8.34 0.95 22.65
CA MET A 324 -7.46 0.68 23.77
C MET A 324 -7.49 1.87 24.73
N TRP A 325 -8.08 1.69 25.91
CA TRP A 325 -8.14 2.73 26.92
C TRP A 325 -6.87 2.75 27.77
N ASP A 326 -6.12 3.83 27.65
CA ASP A 326 -5.05 4.19 28.57
C ASP A 326 -5.65 4.90 29.79
N ILE A 327 -5.64 4.18 30.90
CA ILE A 327 -6.12 4.62 32.22
C ILE A 327 -5.01 5.22 33.08
N SER A 328 -3.80 5.38 32.53
CA SER A 328 -2.69 5.99 33.25
C SER A 328 -3.04 7.42 33.64
N GLY A 329 -2.78 7.77 34.90
CA GLY A 329 -3.15 9.08 35.45
C GLY A 329 -4.65 9.24 35.75
N PHE A 330 -5.45 8.18 35.66
CA PHE A 330 -6.84 8.20 36.08
C PHE A 330 -6.98 8.37 37.61
N THR A 331 -7.88 9.25 38.03
CA THR A 331 -8.30 9.40 39.43
C THR A 331 -9.75 8.87 39.56
N PRO A 332 -10.03 7.87 40.40
CA PRO A 332 -11.38 7.37 40.63
C PRO A 332 -12.37 8.51 40.98
N GLY A 333 -13.56 8.50 40.36
CA GLY A 333 -14.64 9.45 40.65
C GLY A 333 -14.70 10.74 39.80
N LYS A 334 -13.88 10.87 38.75
CA LYS A 334 -13.87 12.03 37.83
C LYS A 334 -14.29 11.71 36.38
N MET A 335 -15.18 10.72 36.17
CA MET A 335 -15.64 10.33 34.83
C MET A 335 -17.02 10.89 34.52
#